data_AF-A0A8S3IJL0-F1
#
_entry.id   AF-A0A8S3IJL0-F1
#
_cell.length_a   1.000
_cell.length_b   1.000
_cell.length_c   1.000
_cell.angle_alpha   90.00
_cell.angle_beta   90.00
_cell.angle_gamma   90.00
#
_symmetry.space_group_name_H-M   'P 1'
#
loop_
_entity.id
_entity.type
_entity.pdbx_description
1 polymer ?
#
loop_
_entity_poly.entity_id
_entity_poly.type
_entity_poly.pdbx_seq_one_letter_code
_entity_poly.pdbx_strand_id
1 'polypeptide(L)'
;MQKSFDNQLQKPNIYNHYLPYYESIQRQSVETFEEICENLSRLIQLQELQPGFPLWSSKLQQYISLYGFSFTKINHLKLINFYLSILSIENLNYVNGKICFDMLTQLTRKTRLITRDDLTIDWKLLYRWAKNVLYNHDESYSLIAMPKNIENSFLCCVRSCRPYFSGMATQEILDEFRPCLCPFDTVCGDVMGYWDMFLPVHLPPEIH
;
A
#
# COMPACT_ATOMS: atom_id res chain seq x y z
N MET A 1 -2.72 2.60 -34.07
CA MET A 1 -2.29 1.78 -32.91
C MET A 1 -2.18 2.60 -31.61
N GLN A 2 -1.71 3.87 -31.62
CA GLN A 2 -1.61 4.72 -30.42
C GLN A 2 -2.93 4.94 -29.64
N LYS A 3 -4.06 5.24 -30.32
CA LYS A 3 -5.37 5.43 -29.66
C LYS A 3 -5.88 4.22 -28.86
N SER A 4 -5.39 3.02 -29.17
CA SER A 4 -5.78 1.79 -28.46
C SER A 4 -5.06 1.64 -27.12
N PHE A 5 -3.82 2.16 -27.01
CA PHE A 5 -3.01 2.03 -25.80
C PHE A 5 -3.41 3.09 -24.76
N ASP A 6 -3.64 4.33 -25.20
CA ASP A 6 -4.13 5.41 -24.33
C ASP A 6 -5.49 5.06 -23.68
N ASN A 7 -6.35 4.31 -24.37
CA ASN A 7 -7.64 3.85 -23.83
C ASN A 7 -7.53 2.79 -22.72
N GLN A 8 -6.36 2.20 -22.49
CA GLN A 8 -6.16 1.18 -21.45
C GLN A 8 -5.42 1.73 -20.21
N LEU A 9 -4.84 2.93 -20.28
CA LEU A 9 -4.08 3.53 -19.18
C LEU A 9 -5.01 4.14 -18.14
N GLN A 10 -4.68 3.95 -16.86
CA GLN A 10 -5.50 4.48 -15.78
C GLN A 10 -5.14 5.95 -15.47
N LYS A 11 -6.01 6.90 -15.78
CA LYS A 11 -5.88 8.30 -15.30
C LYS A 11 -4.45 8.88 -15.45
N PRO A 12 -3.97 9.07 -16.69
CA PRO A 12 -2.74 9.80 -16.94
C PRO A 12 -2.83 11.24 -16.42
N ASN A 13 -1.69 11.86 -16.17
CA ASN A 13 -1.64 13.27 -15.79
C ASN A 13 -2.10 14.16 -16.96
N ILE A 14 -3.26 14.80 -16.80
CA ILE A 14 -3.93 15.60 -17.84
C ILE A 14 -3.03 16.76 -18.29
N TYR A 15 -2.24 17.34 -17.37
CA TYR A 15 -1.42 18.51 -17.68
C TYR A 15 -0.29 18.21 -18.67
N ASN A 16 0.15 16.96 -18.75
CA ASN A 16 1.22 16.56 -19.66
C ASN A 16 0.81 16.77 -21.14
N HIS A 17 -0.48 16.68 -21.45
CA HIS A 17 -0.99 16.88 -22.82
C HIS A 17 -0.78 18.30 -23.35
N TYR A 18 -0.67 19.29 -22.46
CA TYR A 18 -0.46 20.69 -22.85
C TYR A 18 1.01 21.05 -23.05
N LEU A 19 1.94 20.11 -22.84
CA LEU A 19 3.36 20.38 -23.01
C LEU A 19 3.76 20.29 -24.49
N PRO A 20 4.66 21.19 -24.98
CA PRO A 20 5.09 21.20 -26.39
C PRO A 20 5.73 19.89 -26.87
N TYR A 21 6.20 19.07 -25.94
CA TYR A 21 6.89 17.81 -26.17
C TYR A 21 6.11 16.59 -25.61
N TYR A 22 4.76 16.65 -25.65
CA TYR A 22 3.91 15.57 -25.13
C TYR A 22 4.20 14.19 -25.74
N GLU A 23 4.50 14.10 -27.03
CA GLU A 23 4.79 12.82 -27.68
C GLU A 23 6.05 12.13 -27.11
N SER A 24 7.09 12.91 -26.78
CA SER A 24 8.28 12.35 -26.14
C SER A 24 8.01 11.92 -24.71
N ILE A 25 7.17 12.67 -23.97
CA ILE A 25 6.71 12.31 -22.62
C ILE A 25 5.95 10.99 -22.63
N GLN A 26 5.03 10.78 -23.59
CA GLN A 26 4.30 9.52 -23.70
C GLN A 26 5.25 8.35 -23.90
N ARG A 27 6.22 8.45 -24.82
CA ARG A 27 7.22 7.40 -25.05
C ARG A 27 8.05 7.13 -23.79
N GLN A 28 8.59 8.20 -23.20
CA GLN A 28 9.40 8.11 -21.99
C GLN A 28 8.64 7.48 -20.83
N SER A 29 7.33 7.75 -20.71
CA SER A 29 6.50 7.17 -19.65
C SER A 29 6.35 5.66 -19.77
N VAL A 30 6.33 5.11 -20.99
CA VAL A 30 6.26 3.66 -21.19
C VAL A 30 7.61 3.04 -20.85
N GLU A 31 8.69 3.57 -21.43
CA GLU A 31 10.06 3.09 -21.21
C GLU A 31 10.45 3.12 -19.72
N THR A 32 10.15 4.22 -19.03
CA THR A 32 10.44 4.38 -17.60
C THR A 32 9.64 3.39 -16.76
N PHE A 33 8.37 3.15 -17.10
CA PHE A 33 7.54 2.20 -16.36
C PHE A 33 8.03 0.76 -16.54
N GLU A 34 8.41 0.38 -17.75
CA GLU A 34 8.99 -0.92 -18.06
C GLU A 34 10.31 -1.13 -17.31
N GLU A 35 11.21 -0.13 -17.31
CA GLU A 35 12.47 -0.16 -16.56
C GLU A 35 12.21 -0.37 -15.06
N ILE A 36 11.24 0.35 -14.47
CA ILE A 36 10.88 0.19 -13.06
C ILE A 36 10.37 -1.23 -12.80
N CYS A 37 9.45 -1.72 -13.63
CA CYS A 37 8.87 -3.06 -13.44
C CYS A 37 9.91 -4.17 -13.58
N GLU A 38 10.80 -4.06 -14.57
CA GLU A 38 11.88 -5.01 -14.79
C GLU A 38 12.79 -5.08 -13.58
N ASN A 39 13.23 -3.92 -13.08
CA ASN A 39 14.14 -3.89 -11.96
C ASN A 39 13.48 -4.31 -10.64
N LEU A 40 12.21 -3.95 -10.38
CA LEU A 40 11.47 -4.47 -9.23
C LEU A 40 11.31 -6.00 -9.30
N SER A 41 11.10 -6.56 -10.50
CA SER A 41 11.01 -8.01 -10.71
C SER A 41 12.35 -8.70 -10.46
N ARG A 42 13.46 -8.09 -10.90
CA ARG A 42 14.81 -8.61 -10.63
C ARG A 42 15.12 -8.70 -9.14
N LEU A 43 14.64 -7.77 -8.32
CA LEU A 43 14.83 -7.85 -6.86
C LEU A 43 14.24 -9.13 -6.26
N ILE A 44 13.07 -9.56 -6.75
CA ILE A 44 12.46 -10.82 -6.31
C ILE A 44 13.30 -12.01 -6.76
N GLN A 45 13.74 -12.00 -8.02
CA GLN A 45 14.56 -13.09 -8.58
C GLN A 45 15.87 -13.26 -7.84
N LEU A 46 16.50 -12.16 -7.43
CA LEU A 46 17.75 -12.15 -6.67
C LEU A 46 17.53 -12.35 -5.16
N GLN A 47 16.28 -12.30 -4.69
CA GLN A 47 15.91 -12.33 -3.26
C GLN A 47 16.62 -11.24 -2.42
N GLU A 48 17.07 -10.18 -3.07
CA GLU A 48 17.83 -9.11 -2.43
C GLU A 48 17.07 -7.80 -2.58
N LEU A 49 16.55 -7.30 -1.45
CA LEU A 49 15.82 -6.03 -1.43
C LEU A 49 16.76 -4.82 -1.39
N GLN A 50 17.93 -4.92 -0.78
CA GLN A 50 18.84 -3.78 -0.65
C GLN A 50 20.01 -3.91 -1.63
N PRO A 51 20.49 -2.83 -2.26
CA PRO A 51 20.03 -1.43 -2.14
C PRO A 51 18.88 -1.06 -3.11
N GLY A 52 18.41 -2.00 -3.94
CA GLY A 52 17.56 -1.67 -5.09
C GLY A 52 16.10 -1.33 -4.75
N PHE A 53 15.50 -1.96 -3.75
CA PHE A 53 14.08 -1.78 -3.41
C PHE A 53 13.73 -0.33 -3.05
N PRO A 54 14.49 0.38 -2.18
CA PRO A 54 14.24 1.80 -1.94
C PRO A 54 14.41 2.66 -3.18
N LEU A 55 15.43 2.39 -4.00
CA LEU A 55 15.71 3.16 -5.21
C LEU A 55 14.56 3.06 -6.22
N TRP A 56 14.15 1.83 -6.55
CA TRP A 56 13.11 1.58 -7.55
C TRP A 56 11.71 1.96 -7.05
N SER A 57 11.45 1.80 -5.75
CA SER A 57 10.21 2.33 -5.15
C SER A 57 10.16 3.86 -5.20
N SER A 58 11.27 4.54 -4.91
CA SER A 58 11.35 6.02 -5.06
C SER A 58 11.17 6.45 -6.52
N LYS A 59 11.77 5.76 -7.48
CA LYS A 59 11.54 6.00 -8.92
C LYS A 59 10.07 5.82 -9.29
N LEU A 60 9.39 4.81 -8.73
CA LEU A 60 7.95 4.61 -8.95
C LEU A 60 7.10 5.73 -8.33
N GLN A 61 7.43 6.23 -7.14
CA GLN A 61 6.74 7.39 -6.56
C GLN A 61 6.87 8.62 -7.46
N GLN A 62 8.07 8.88 -7.97
CA GLN A 62 8.35 9.97 -8.89
C GLN A 62 7.60 9.79 -10.21
N TYR A 63 7.57 8.56 -10.73
CA TYR A 63 6.78 8.22 -11.91
C TYR A 63 5.30 8.56 -11.73
N ILE A 64 4.68 8.12 -10.62
CA ILE A 64 3.26 8.40 -10.35
C ILE A 64 3.02 9.91 -10.18
N SER A 65 3.97 10.64 -9.59
CA SER A 65 3.90 12.09 -9.45
C SER A 65 3.92 12.82 -10.80
N LEU A 66 4.81 12.41 -11.72
CA LEU A 66 5.01 13.06 -13.02
C LEU A 66 3.93 12.66 -14.04
N TYR A 67 3.69 11.36 -14.17
CA TYR A 67 2.87 10.79 -15.23
C TYR A 67 1.47 10.39 -14.76
N GLY A 68 1.20 10.37 -13.45
CA GLY A 68 -0.04 9.80 -12.92
C GLY A 68 0.00 8.27 -12.93
N PHE A 69 -1.18 7.64 -13.03
CA PHE A 69 -1.30 6.17 -13.00
C PHE A 69 -1.21 5.58 -14.41
N SER A 70 -0.29 6.09 -15.23
CA SER A 70 -0.15 5.81 -16.68
C SER A 70 0.28 4.38 -17.03
N PHE A 71 -0.34 3.39 -16.39
CA PHE A 71 -0.21 1.96 -16.58
C PHE A 71 -1.60 1.31 -16.55
N THR A 72 -1.67 0.04 -16.98
CA THR A 72 -2.94 -0.70 -17.03
C THR A 72 -3.43 -1.10 -15.65
N LYS A 73 -4.74 -1.35 -15.52
CA LYS A 73 -5.34 -1.87 -14.28
C LYS A 73 -4.68 -3.16 -13.79
N ILE A 74 -4.31 -4.04 -14.72
CA ILE A 74 -3.62 -5.31 -14.41
C ILE A 74 -2.26 -5.03 -13.77
N ASN A 75 -1.49 -4.10 -14.33
CA ASN A 75 -0.19 -3.73 -13.77
C ASN A 75 -0.33 -3.02 -12.43
N HIS A 76 -1.38 -2.21 -12.25
CA HIS A 76 -1.70 -1.60 -10.96
C HIS A 76 -1.92 -2.65 -9.87
N LEU A 77 -2.75 -3.66 -10.13
CA LEU A 77 -3.00 -4.76 -9.18
C LEU A 77 -1.73 -5.56 -8.88
N LYS A 78 -0.90 -5.82 -9.90
CA LYS A 78 0.40 -6.49 -9.72
C LYS A 78 1.33 -5.70 -8.79
N LEU A 79 1.39 -4.37 -8.94
CA LEU A 79 2.19 -3.52 -8.07
C LEU A 79 1.68 -3.56 -6.62
N ILE A 80 0.36 -3.49 -6.40
CA ILE A 80 -0.21 -3.59 -5.06
C ILE A 80 0.12 -4.94 -4.42
N ASN A 81 -0.12 -6.03 -5.15
CA ASN A 81 0.19 -7.38 -4.65
C ASN A 81 1.69 -7.57 -4.39
N PHE A 82 2.56 -6.95 -5.19
CA PHE A 82 4.00 -6.94 -4.97
C PHE A 82 4.38 -6.25 -3.64
N TYR A 83 3.82 -5.08 -3.33
CA TYR A 83 4.11 -4.41 -2.06
C TYR A 83 3.50 -5.14 -0.86
N LEU A 84 2.32 -5.76 -1.02
CA LEU A 84 1.72 -6.61 0.02
C LEU A 84 2.54 -7.89 0.27
N SER A 85 3.09 -8.52 -0.77
CA SER A 85 3.93 -9.70 -0.61
C SER A 85 5.23 -9.37 0.11
N ILE A 86 5.84 -8.22 -0.18
CA ILE A 86 7.03 -7.76 0.57
C ILE A 86 6.70 -7.51 2.04
N LEU A 87 5.56 -6.86 2.35
CA LEU A 87 5.11 -6.68 3.75
C LEU A 87 4.84 -7.99 4.48
N SER A 88 4.56 -9.07 3.74
CA SER A 88 4.29 -10.39 4.28
C SER A 88 5.57 -11.10 4.74
N ILE A 89 6.75 -10.71 4.22
CA ILE A 89 8.06 -11.25 4.60
C ILE A 89 8.28 -11.10 6.11
N GLU A 90 8.68 -12.20 6.76
CA GLU A 90 9.03 -12.21 8.18
C GLU A 90 10.32 -11.42 8.44
N ASN A 91 10.37 -10.71 9.58
CA ASN A 91 11.53 -9.89 9.96
C ASN A 91 11.96 -8.85 8.91
N LEU A 92 11.03 -8.36 8.09
CA LEU A 92 11.29 -7.24 7.20
C LEU A 92 11.69 -6.01 8.01
N ASN A 93 12.78 -5.35 7.62
CA ASN A 93 13.21 -4.13 8.29
C ASN A 93 12.16 -3.00 8.17
N TYR A 94 12.10 -2.13 9.18
CA TYR A 94 11.13 -1.04 9.25
C TYR A 94 11.28 0.00 8.13
N VAL A 95 12.48 0.15 7.56
CA VAL A 95 12.72 1.04 6.41
C VAL A 95 11.94 0.56 5.19
N ASN A 96 12.05 -0.73 4.84
CA ASN A 96 11.33 -1.35 3.74
C ASN A 96 9.82 -1.40 4.04
N GLY A 97 9.44 -1.68 5.29
CA GLY A 97 8.05 -1.64 5.73
C GLY A 97 7.41 -0.27 5.49
N LYS A 98 8.08 0.81 5.91
CA LYS A 98 7.64 2.19 5.66
C LYS A 98 7.48 2.48 4.17
N ILE A 99 8.44 2.08 3.34
CA ILE A 99 8.36 2.26 1.88
C ILE A 99 7.12 1.56 1.32
N CYS A 100 6.82 0.34 1.77
CA CYS A 100 5.61 -0.36 1.37
C CYS A 100 4.35 0.38 1.82
N PHE A 101 4.30 0.91 3.05
CA PHE A 101 3.15 1.69 3.53
C PHE A 101 2.91 2.94 2.69
N ASP A 102 3.97 3.69 2.38
CA ASP A 102 3.88 4.88 1.53
C ASP A 102 3.42 4.55 0.11
N MET A 103 3.97 3.47 -0.47
CA MET A 103 3.61 3.00 -1.80
C MET A 103 2.17 2.50 -1.89
N LEU A 104 1.74 1.65 -0.94
CA LEU A 104 0.38 1.16 -0.87
C LEU A 104 -0.59 2.33 -0.71
N THR A 105 -0.30 3.27 0.20
CA THR A 105 -1.09 4.48 0.38
C THR A 105 -1.24 5.23 -0.94
N GLN A 106 -0.15 5.42 -1.70
CA GLN A 106 -0.20 6.13 -2.97
C GLN A 106 -1.04 5.37 -4.01
N LEU A 107 -0.84 4.06 -4.13
CA LEU A 107 -1.51 3.20 -5.12
C LEU A 107 -3.02 3.06 -4.85
N THR A 108 -3.40 2.84 -3.59
CA THR A 108 -4.80 2.61 -3.19
C THR A 108 -5.60 3.89 -2.96
N ARG A 109 -4.95 5.08 -2.93
CA ARG A 109 -5.59 6.39 -2.68
C ARG A 109 -6.80 6.68 -3.57
N LYS A 110 -6.77 6.23 -4.83
CA LYS A 110 -7.83 6.49 -5.82
C LYS A 110 -8.75 5.28 -5.92
N THR A 111 -9.64 5.12 -4.94
CA THR A 111 -10.61 4.02 -4.84
C THR A 111 -11.53 3.83 -6.06
N ARG A 112 -11.64 4.82 -6.94
CA ARG A 112 -12.39 4.69 -8.21
C ARG A 112 -11.65 3.88 -9.28
N LEU A 113 -10.35 3.65 -9.13
CA LEU A 113 -9.53 2.96 -10.13
C LEU A 113 -9.48 1.43 -9.93
N ILE A 114 -9.75 0.98 -8.70
CA ILE A 114 -9.72 -0.42 -8.31
C ILE A 114 -11.02 -0.71 -7.56
N THR A 115 -11.76 -1.72 -8.01
CA THR A 115 -12.97 -2.15 -7.33
C THR A 115 -12.63 -3.19 -6.27
N ARG A 116 -13.55 -3.39 -5.32
CA ARG A 116 -13.38 -4.38 -4.25
C ARG A 116 -13.30 -5.82 -4.79
N ASP A 117 -13.93 -6.09 -5.92
CA ASP A 117 -13.89 -7.40 -6.58
C ASP A 117 -12.52 -7.70 -7.18
N ASP A 118 -11.73 -6.67 -7.49
CA ASP A 118 -10.39 -6.84 -8.07
C ASP A 118 -9.30 -7.08 -7.01
N LEU A 119 -9.51 -6.61 -5.79
CA LEU A 119 -8.50 -6.57 -4.74
C LEU A 119 -9.09 -6.91 -3.38
N THR A 120 -8.55 -7.97 -2.77
CA THR A 120 -8.83 -8.33 -1.38
C THR A 120 -7.54 -8.26 -0.58
N ILE A 121 -7.56 -7.52 0.53
CA ILE A 121 -6.42 -7.38 1.44
C ILE A 121 -6.77 -8.08 2.76
N ASP A 122 -5.86 -8.93 3.23
CA ASP A 122 -5.94 -9.52 4.56
C ASP A 122 -5.58 -8.48 5.63
N TRP A 123 -6.54 -8.18 6.51
CA TRP A 123 -6.36 -7.22 7.60
C TRP A 123 -5.34 -7.71 8.63
N LYS A 124 -5.16 -9.04 8.79
CA LYS A 124 -4.23 -9.63 9.75
C LYS A 124 -2.78 -9.28 9.44
N LEU A 125 -2.43 -9.16 8.16
CA LEU A 125 -1.12 -8.70 7.71
C LEU A 125 -0.80 -7.31 8.28
N LEU A 126 -1.76 -6.39 8.16
CA LEU A 126 -1.61 -5.03 8.67
C LEU A 126 -1.69 -4.98 10.21
N TYR A 127 -2.52 -5.83 10.82
CA TYR A 127 -2.60 -5.94 12.28
C TYR A 127 -1.28 -6.41 12.92
N ARG A 128 -0.58 -7.36 12.29
CA ARG A 128 0.78 -7.76 12.71
C ARG A 128 1.73 -6.58 12.74
N TRP A 129 1.68 -5.73 11.71
CA TRP A 129 2.48 -4.51 11.66
C TRP A 129 2.03 -3.47 12.68
N ALA A 130 0.73 -3.37 12.98
CA ALA A 130 0.22 -2.45 14.00
C ALA A 130 0.83 -2.72 15.38
N LYS A 131 0.90 -4.00 15.78
CA LYS A 131 1.56 -4.40 17.04
C LYS A 131 3.03 -3.96 17.08
N ASN A 132 3.74 -4.18 15.97
CA ASN A 132 5.18 -3.90 15.85
C ASN A 132 5.53 -2.42 15.67
N VAL A 133 4.59 -1.59 15.20
CA VAL A 133 4.84 -0.16 14.93
C VAL A 133 4.31 0.72 16.05
N LEU A 134 3.16 0.38 16.64
CA LEU A 134 2.48 1.23 17.62
C LEU A 134 2.82 0.86 19.07
N TYR A 135 3.17 -0.40 19.32
CA TYR A 135 3.36 -0.94 20.68
C TYR A 135 4.74 -1.58 20.87
N ASN A 136 5.73 -1.11 20.12
CA ASN A 136 7.05 -1.70 20.17
C ASN A 136 7.82 -1.24 21.42
N HIS A 137 7.86 -2.09 22.43
CA HIS A 137 8.67 -1.85 23.61
C HIS A 137 10.18 -1.77 23.29
N ASP A 138 10.66 -2.40 22.22
CA ASP A 138 12.10 -2.47 21.89
C ASP A 138 12.67 -1.11 21.43
N GLU A 139 11.84 -0.20 20.92
CA GLU A 139 12.27 1.18 20.63
C GLU A 139 12.63 1.92 21.93
N SER A 140 11.85 1.72 23.01
CA SER A 140 12.14 2.33 24.31
C SER A 140 13.47 1.84 24.90
N TYR A 141 13.92 0.66 24.51
CA TYR A 141 15.23 0.11 24.85
C TYR A 141 16.33 0.42 23.82
N SER A 142 16.04 1.21 22.79
CA SER A 142 16.97 1.57 21.69
C SER A 142 17.55 0.38 20.93
N LEU A 143 16.89 -0.78 20.97
CA LEU A 143 17.36 -2.00 20.29
C LEU A 143 17.06 -1.98 18.78
N ILE A 144 16.09 -1.17 18.37
CA ILE A 144 15.61 -1.05 16.99
C ILE A 144 15.47 0.44 16.65
N ALA A 145 16.05 0.85 15.52
CA ALA A 145 15.87 2.20 14.99
C ALA A 145 14.69 2.25 14.02
N MET A 146 13.57 2.82 14.45
CA MET A 146 12.42 3.04 13.58
C MET A 146 12.64 4.29 12.69
N PRO A 147 12.26 4.24 11.41
CA PRO A 147 12.29 5.41 10.54
C PRO A 147 11.35 6.49 11.05
N LYS A 148 11.74 7.76 10.91
CA LYS A 148 10.88 8.90 11.25
C LYS A 148 9.54 8.80 10.51
N ASN A 149 8.46 9.11 11.23
CA ASN A 149 7.08 9.12 10.72
C ASN A 149 6.54 7.76 10.24
N ILE A 150 7.15 6.63 10.62
CA ILE A 150 6.65 5.31 10.22
C ILE A 150 5.21 5.07 10.67
N GLU A 151 4.84 5.49 11.89
CA GLU A 151 3.47 5.38 12.41
C GLU A 151 2.47 6.11 11.51
N ASN A 152 2.77 7.35 11.13
CA ASN A 152 1.90 8.13 10.25
C ASN A 152 1.75 7.47 8.86
N SER A 153 2.87 6.98 8.28
CA SER A 153 2.84 6.22 7.03
C SER A 153 1.97 4.96 7.15
N PHE A 154 2.11 4.23 8.26
CA PHE A 154 1.33 3.04 8.55
C PHE A 154 -0.16 3.35 8.68
N LEU A 155 -0.54 4.36 9.47
CA LEU A 155 -1.92 4.79 9.64
C LEU A 155 -2.58 5.20 8.31
N CYS A 156 -1.84 5.91 7.45
CA CYS A 156 -2.32 6.26 6.11
C CYS A 156 -2.52 5.02 5.23
N CYS A 157 -1.62 4.04 5.34
CA CYS A 157 -1.73 2.76 4.64
C CYS A 157 -2.98 2.00 5.09
N VAL A 158 -3.21 1.84 6.40
CA VAL A 158 -4.40 1.12 6.89
C VAL A 158 -5.68 1.80 6.43
N ARG A 159 -5.79 3.14 6.57
CA ARG A 159 -6.97 3.90 6.12
C ARG A 159 -7.26 3.72 4.63
N SER A 160 -6.22 3.70 3.80
CA SER A 160 -6.36 3.56 2.35
C SER A 160 -6.63 2.11 1.91
N CYS A 161 -6.16 1.12 2.67
CA CYS A 161 -6.38 -0.31 2.41
C CYS A 161 -7.73 -0.83 2.95
N ARG A 162 -8.31 -0.18 3.96
CA ARG A 162 -9.55 -0.58 4.63
C ARG A 162 -10.75 -0.89 3.70
N PRO A 163 -10.99 -0.14 2.60
CA PRO A 163 -12.07 -0.47 1.66
C PRO A 163 -11.92 -1.83 0.95
N TYR A 164 -10.71 -2.38 0.93
CA TYR A 164 -10.37 -3.63 0.24
C TYR A 164 -10.26 -4.83 1.19
N PHE A 165 -10.59 -4.67 2.47
CA PHE A 165 -10.68 -5.82 3.38
C PHE A 165 -11.80 -6.77 2.95
N SER A 166 -11.64 -8.06 3.25
CA SER A 166 -12.66 -9.08 2.97
C SER A 166 -14.01 -8.73 3.60
N GLY A 167 -15.12 -9.25 3.05
CA GLY A 167 -16.45 -9.10 3.66
C GLY A 167 -16.54 -9.71 5.07
N MET A 168 -15.75 -10.76 5.33
CA MET A 168 -15.69 -11.41 6.64
C MET A 168 -14.83 -10.66 7.67
N ALA A 169 -14.05 -9.66 7.23
CA ALA A 169 -13.07 -8.99 8.09
C ALA A 169 -13.71 -8.33 9.30
N THR A 170 -14.91 -7.74 9.15
CA THR A 170 -15.64 -7.13 10.28
C THR A 170 -15.90 -8.16 11.39
N GLN A 171 -16.41 -9.34 11.02
CA GLN A 171 -16.71 -10.38 11.99
C GLN A 171 -15.43 -10.93 12.64
N GLU A 172 -14.41 -11.20 11.84
CA GLU A 172 -13.11 -11.68 12.34
C GLU A 172 -12.44 -10.68 13.29
N ILE A 173 -12.46 -9.38 12.97
CA ILE A 173 -11.92 -8.30 13.80
C ILE A 173 -12.67 -8.25 15.13
N LEU A 174 -14.00 -8.30 15.10
CA LEU A 174 -14.80 -8.26 16.32
C LEU A 174 -14.53 -9.48 17.19
N ASP A 175 -14.48 -10.68 16.59
CA ASP A 175 -14.24 -11.92 17.33
C ASP A 175 -12.83 -11.98 17.95
N GLU A 176 -11.81 -11.45 17.26
CA GLU A 176 -10.44 -11.35 17.78
C GLU A 176 -10.34 -10.42 19.00
N PHE A 177 -11.00 -9.26 18.95
CA PHE A 177 -10.85 -8.22 19.97
C PHE A 177 -11.87 -8.30 21.11
N ARG A 178 -13.00 -8.99 20.92
CA ARG A 178 -14.08 -9.13 21.91
C ARG A 178 -13.61 -9.65 23.28
N PRO A 179 -12.70 -10.64 23.38
CA PRO A 179 -12.20 -11.12 24.68
C PRO A 179 -11.45 -10.04 25.48
N CYS A 180 -10.88 -9.03 24.81
CA CYS A 180 -10.05 -8.00 25.41
C CYS A 180 -10.86 -6.78 25.91
N LEU A 181 -12.20 -6.81 25.80
CA LEU A 181 -13.10 -5.73 26.22
C LEU A 181 -13.40 -5.80 27.72
N CYS A 182 -12.37 -5.72 28.56
CA CYS A 182 -12.55 -5.51 29.99
C CYS A 182 -12.48 -3.99 30.27
N PRO A 183 -13.58 -3.32 30.68
CA PRO A 183 -13.58 -1.87 30.90
C PRO A 183 -12.60 -1.38 31.98
N PHE A 184 -12.09 -2.28 32.80
CA PHE A 184 -11.16 -1.98 33.89
C PHE A 184 -9.69 -2.23 33.52
N ASP A 185 -9.42 -2.74 32.30
CA ASP A 185 -8.08 -3.07 31.83
C ASP A 185 -7.59 -2.00 30.82
N THR A 186 -6.30 -1.65 30.89
CA THR A 186 -5.67 -0.71 29.94
C THR A 186 -5.69 -1.24 28.51
N VAL A 187 -5.72 -2.56 28.34
CA VAL A 187 -5.85 -3.23 27.04
C VAL A 187 -7.11 -2.81 26.29
N CYS A 188 -8.19 -2.47 27.00
CA CYS A 188 -9.43 -2.02 26.37
C CYS A 188 -9.24 -0.70 25.60
N GLY A 189 -8.34 0.19 26.04
CA GLY A 189 -8.02 1.43 25.33
C GLY A 189 -7.35 1.16 23.98
N ASP A 190 -6.40 0.21 23.96
CA ASP A 190 -5.68 -0.19 22.75
C ASP A 190 -6.62 -0.85 21.73
N VAL A 191 -7.53 -1.69 22.21
CA VAL A 191 -8.58 -2.31 21.39
C VAL A 191 -9.45 -1.27 20.70
N MET A 192 -9.85 -0.20 21.40
CA MET A 192 -10.62 0.88 20.79
C MET A 192 -9.83 1.58 19.66
N GLY A 193 -8.52 1.77 19.86
CA GLY A 193 -7.63 2.29 18.81
C GLY A 193 -7.55 1.36 17.60
N TYR A 194 -7.43 0.05 17.82
CA TYR A 194 -7.45 -0.94 16.72
C TYR A 194 -8.78 -0.96 15.98
N TRP A 195 -9.92 -0.85 16.68
CA TRP A 195 -11.23 -0.80 16.05
C TRP A 195 -11.40 0.44 15.16
N ASP A 196 -11.05 1.63 15.64
CA ASP A 196 -11.09 2.85 14.81
C ASP A 196 -10.26 2.69 13.53
N MET A 197 -9.11 2.02 13.66
CA MET A 197 -8.18 1.83 12.56
C MET A 197 -8.64 0.78 11.53
N PHE A 198 -9.07 -0.39 12.00
CA PHE A 198 -9.27 -1.57 11.14
C PHE A 198 -10.73 -1.83 10.73
N LEU A 199 -11.72 -1.38 11.51
CA LEU A 199 -13.12 -1.72 11.26
C LEU A 199 -13.61 -1.10 9.93
N PRO A 200 -14.02 -1.90 8.92
CA PRO A 200 -14.48 -1.35 7.66
C PRO A 200 -15.86 -0.69 7.82
N VAL A 201 -15.91 0.64 7.74
CA VAL A 201 -17.16 1.43 7.88
C VAL A 201 -17.76 1.91 6.56
N HIS A 202 -17.14 1.57 5.43
CA HIS A 202 -17.55 2.02 4.08
C HIS A 202 -17.86 0.84 3.16
N LEU A 203 -18.60 -0.14 3.67
CA LEU A 203 -19.06 -1.29 2.89
C LEU A 203 -20.29 -0.90 2.05
N PRO A 204 -20.47 -1.49 0.86
CA PRO A 204 -21.74 -1.37 0.14
C PRO A 204 -22.87 -2.00 0.96
N PRO A 205 -24.11 -1.51 0.85
CA PRO A 205 -25.25 -1.96 1.66
C PRO A 205 -25.57 -3.46 1.51
N GLU A 206 -25.13 -4.09 0.43
CA GLU A 206 -25.31 -5.52 0.16
C GLU A 206 -24.45 -6.43 1.08
N ILE A 207 -23.37 -5.89 1.65
CA ILE A 207 -22.38 -6.62 2.46
C ILE A 207 -22.35 -6.04 3.90
N HIS A 208 -23.31 -5.19 4.23
CA HIS A 208 -23.42 -4.54 5.53
C HIS A 208 -23.98 -5.45 6.62
#